data_AF-A0A9Q4ADE7-F1
#
_entry.id   AF-A0A9Q4ADE7-F1
#
_cell.length_a   1.000
_cell.length_b   1.000
_cell.length_c   1.000
_cell.angle_alpha   90.00
_cell.angle_beta   90.00
_cell.angle_gamma   90.00
#
_symmetry.space_group_name_H-M   'P 1'
#
loop_
_entity.id
_entity.type
_entity.pdbx_description
1 polymer ?
#
loop_
_entity_poly.entity_id
_entity_poly.type
_entity_poly.pdbx_seq_one_letter_code
_entity_poly.pdbx_strand_id
1 'polypeptide(L)'
;MILGIVGGMGPLATCELFRKIIQFTDTDKDQDHLHIIVDNNTKITDRTDYILGKGEDPRIELIRSIIKLETMGVDYIAIPCNTAHYVELGLK
;
A
#
# COMPACT_ATOMS: atom_id res chain seq x y z
N MET A 1 2.61 15.69 8.35
CA MET A 1 2.59 14.78 7.19
C MET A 1 2.28 13.39 7.68
N ILE A 2 1.31 12.71 7.07
CA ILE A 2 0.90 11.33 7.37
C ILE A 2 1.08 10.51 6.09
N LEU A 3 1.90 9.46 6.16
CA LEU A 3 2.10 8.52 5.06
C LEU A 3 1.15 7.32 5.23
N GLY A 4 0.38 7.00 4.20
CA GLY A 4 -0.43 5.80 4.12
C GLY A 4 0.30 4.69 3.37
N ILE A 5 0.19 3.45 3.84
CA ILE A 5 0.66 2.27 3.10
C ILE A 5 -0.55 1.40 2.75
N VAL A 6 -0.84 1.27 1.45
CA VAL A 6 -1.82 0.30 0.94
C VAL A 6 -1.11 -1.03 0.74
N GLY A 7 -1.19 -1.88 1.76
CA GLY A 7 -0.48 -3.15 1.85
C GLY A 7 -1.33 -4.38 1.51
N GLY A 8 -0.91 -5.55 2.00
CA GLY A 8 -1.63 -6.82 1.84
C GLY A 8 -1.25 -7.62 0.58
N MET A 9 -0.32 -7.12 -0.23
CA MET A 9 -0.02 -7.61 -1.58
C MET A 9 1.45 -8.01 -1.83
N GLY A 10 2.15 -8.69 -0.92
CA GLY A 10 1.67 -9.44 0.26
C GLY A 10 1.93 -8.77 1.62
N PRO A 11 1.43 -9.37 2.72
CA PRO A 11 1.60 -8.82 4.07
C PRO A 11 3.05 -8.65 4.50
N LEU A 12 3.92 -9.62 4.20
CA LEU A 12 5.34 -9.51 4.56
C LEU A 12 6.04 -8.39 3.81
N ALA A 13 5.71 -8.15 2.54
CA ALA A 13 6.24 -7.00 1.80
C ALA A 13 5.79 -5.66 2.41
N THR A 14 4.58 -5.63 2.99
CA THR A 14 4.07 -4.47 3.72
C THR A 14 4.87 -4.20 4.98
N CYS A 15 5.13 -5.23 5.80
CA CYS A 15 5.98 -5.14 6.98
C CYS A 15 7.40 -4.68 6.61
N GLU A 16 7.97 -5.24 5.53
CA GLU A 16 9.32 -4.89 5.08
C GLU A 16 9.43 -3.45 4.60
N LEU A 17 8.42 -2.89 3.92
CA LEU A 17 8.41 -1.47 3.58
C LEU A 17 8.37 -0.61 4.83
N PHE A 18 7.47 -0.90 5.78
CA PHE A 18 7.37 -0.15 7.03
C PHE A 18 8.69 -0.18 7.82
N ARG A 19 9.30 -1.37 7.95
CA ARG A 19 10.61 -1.56 8.58
C ARG A 19 11.70 -0.74 7.90
N LYS A 20 11.74 -0.73 6.56
CA LYS A 20 12.73 0.05 5.80
C LYS A 20 12.53 1.55 6.02
N ILE A 21 11.29 2.05 6.00
CA ILE A 21 11.02 3.47 6.25
C ILE A 21 11.59 3.88 7.62
N ILE A 22 11.34 3.10 8.67
CA ILE A 22 11.91 3.35 10.00
C ILE A 22 13.44 3.36 9.95
N GLN A 23 14.06 2.33 9.37
CA GLN A 23 15.53 2.20 9.33
C GLN A 23 16.24 3.28 8.52
N PHE A 24 15.59 3.81 7.48
CA PHE A 24 16.16 4.84 6.61
C PHE A 24 15.68 6.25 6.98
N THR A 25 14.91 6.41 8.06
CA THR A 25 14.63 7.72 8.65
C THR A 25 15.75 8.08 9.61
N ASP A 26 16.61 9.02 9.23
CA ASP A 26 17.73 9.49 10.04
C ASP A 26 17.23 10.40 11.18
N THR A 27 17.07 9.82 12.38
CA THR A 27 16.65 10.56 13.57
C THR A 27 17.07 9.86 14.86
N ASP A 28 17.22 10.64 15.93
CA ASP A 28 17.63 10.18 17.27
C ASP A 28 16.44 9.97 18.23
N LYS A 29 15.21 10.32 17.82
CA LYS A 29 14.02 10.27 18.69
C LYS A 29 12.78 9.77 17.96
N ASP A 30 11.95 9.02 18.69
CA ASP A 30 10.70 8.45 18.17
C ASP A 30 9.76 9.51 17.57
N GLN A 31 9.67 10.70 18.18
CA GLN A 31 8.74 11.75 17.78
C GLN A 31 9.05 12.37 16.41
N ASP A 32 10.27 12.19 15.94
CA ASP A 32 10.75 12.74 14.68
C ASP A 32 10.57 11.75 13.51
N HIS A 33 10.12 10.51 13.78
CA HIS A 33 9.72 9.57 12.75
C HIS A 33 8.41 10.01 12.05
N LEU A 34 8.23 9.51 10.83
CA LEU A 34 6.99 9.71 10.08
C LEU A 34 5.79 9.08 10.80
N HIS A 35 4.69 9.83 10.91
CA HIS A 35 3.40 9.27 11.24
C HIS A 35 2.92 8.42 10.04
N ILE A 36 2.77 7.11 10.24
CA ILE A 36 2.41 6.15 9.20
C ILE A 36 1.13 5.41 9.59
N ILE A 37 0.19 5.30 8.65
CA ILE A 37 -1.00 4.45 8.76
C ILE A 37 -0.89 3.32 7.73
N VAL A 38 -1.02 2.08 8.17
CA VAL A 38 -0.92 0.90 7.29
C VAL A 38 -2.28 0.23 7.16
N ASP A 39 -2.79 0.13 5.93
CA ASP A 39 -3.94 -0.72 5.60
C ASP A 39 -3.44 -2.00 4.94
N ASN A 40 -3.22 -3.04 5.75
CA ASN A 40 -2.82 -4.37 5.27
C ASN A 40 -4.05 -5.18 4.83
N ASN A 41 -4.55 -4.90 3.62
CA ASN A 41 -5.77 -5.52 3.10
C ASN A 41 -5.47 -6.76 2.24
N THR A 42 -5.60 -7.95 2.82
CA THR A 42 -5.41 -9.23 2.11
C THR A 42 -6.61 -9.66 1.26
N LYS A 43 -7.69 -8.86 1.23
CA LYS A 43 -8.83 -9.10 0.34
C LYS A 43 -8.62 -8.57 -1.07
N ILE A 44 -7.58 -7.77 -1.30
CA ILE A 44 -7.18 -7.39 -2.65
C ILE A 44 -6.75 -8.65 -3.41
N THR A 45 -7.55 -9.01 -4.43
CA THR A 45 -7.39 -10.23 -5.21
C THR A 45 -6.05 -10.28 -5.94
N ASP A 46 -5.68 -11.44 -6.49
CA ASP A 46 -4.38 -11.60 -7.13
C ASP A 46 -4.25 -10.72 -8.39
N ARG A 47 -3.22 -9.86 -8.39
CA ARG A 47 -2.99 -8.90 -9.48
C ARG A 47 -2.48 -9.60 -10.73
N THR A 48 -1.70 -10.68 -10.59
CA THR A 48 -1.13 -11.41 -11.72
C THR A 48 -2.23 -12.15 -12.46
N ASP A 49 -3.11 -12.83 -11.75
CA ASP A 49 -4.27 -13.52 -12.34
C ASP A 49 -5.18 -12.54 -13.08
N TYR A 50 -5.42 -11.35 -12.53
CA TYR A 50 -6.17 -10.31 -13.23
C TYR A 50 -5.48 -9.84 -14.52
N ILE A 51 -4.18 -9.55 -14.46
CA ILE A 51 -3.37 -9.15 -15.63
C ILE A 51 -3.42 -10.22 -16.72
N LEU A 52 -3.39 -11.49 -16.34
CA LEU A 52 -3.47 -12.64 -17.26
C LEU A 52 -4.91 -12.99 -17.69
N GLY A 53 -5.92 -12.22 -17.27
CA GLY A 53 -7.33 -12.41 -17.66
C GLY A 53 -8.02 -13.61 -17.01
N LYS A 54 -7.50 -14.10 -15.88
CA LYS A 54 -8.01 -15.29 -15.16
C LYS A 54 -8.61 -14.97 -13.80
N GLY A 55 -8.32 -13.79 -13.26
CA GLY A 55 -8.70 -13.36 -11.92
C GLY A 55 -9.72 -12.24 -11.89
N GLU A 56 -10.28 -12.02 -10.70
CA GLU A 56 -11.16 -10.89 -10.39
C GLU A 56 -10.38 -9.57 -10.38
N ASP A 57 -11.10 -8.47 -10.66
CA ASP A 57 -10.52 -7.13 -10.69
C ASP A 57 -10.11 -6.62 -9.30
N PRO A 58 -8.81 -6.46 -9.00
CA PRO A 58 -8.34 -6.06 -7.67
C PRO A 58 -8.57 -4.57 -7.41
N ARG A 59 -8.91 -3.76 -8.44
CA ARG A 59 -9.03 -2.30 -8.33
C ARG A 59 -10.11 -1.89 -7.34
N ILE A 60 -11.17 -2.67 -7.22
CA ILE A 60 -12.29 -2.35 -6.31
C ILE A 60 -11.79 -2.30 -4.86
N GLU A 61 -11.09 -3.35 -4.42
CA GLU A 61 -10.54 -3.40 -3.05
C GLU A 61 -9.35 -2.45 -2.87
N LEU A 62 -8.53 -2.26 -3.90
CA LEU A 62 -7.42 -1.31 -3.87
C LEU A 62 -7.93 0.13 -3.64
N ILE A 63 -8.93 0.56 -4.41
CA ILE A 63 -9.55 1.89 -4.29
C ILE A 63 -10.22 2.05 -2.92
N ARG A 64 -10.87 1.01 -2.39
CA ARG A 64 -11.45 1.04 -1.03
C ARG A 64 -10.38 1.29 0.03
N SER A 65 -9.24 0.62 -0.05
CA SER A 65 -8.12 0.85 0.85
C SER A 65 -7.55 2.28 0.72
N ILE A 66 -7.42 2.80 -0.50
CA ILE A 66 -6.98 4.18 -0.77
C ILE A 66 -7.95 5.20 -0.13
N ILE A 67 -9.25 5.08 -0.40
CA ILE A 67 -10.27 5.99 0.15
C ILE A 67 -10.27 5.92 1.68
N LYS A 68 -10.14 4.73 2.27
CA LYS A 68 -10.07 4.57 3.72
C LYS A 68 -8.89 5.34 4.32
N LEU A 69 -7.71 5.24 3.71
CA LEU A 69 -6.53 6.00 4.14
C LEU A 69 -6.73 7.52 3.94
N GLU A 70 -7.31 7.94 2.81
CA GLU A 70 -7.66 9.34 2.57
C GLU A 70 -8.60 9.88 3.67
N THR A 71 -9.64 9.13 4.06
CA THR A 71 -10.55 9.54 5.15
C THR A 71 -9.88 9.59 6.53
N MET A 72 -8.74 8.93 6.70
CA MET A 72 -7.92 8.99 7.91
C MET A 72 -6.96 10.19 7.91
N GLY A 73 -6.97 11.02 6.86
CA GLY A 73 -6.14 12.23 6.75
C GLY A 73 -4.72 11.95 6.24
N VAL A 74 -4.52 10.86 5.51
CA VAL A 74 -3.23 10.56 4.86
C VAL A 74 -2.94 11.59 3.76
N ASP A 75 -1.70 12.10 3.74
CA ASP A 75 -1.23 13.06 2.73
C ASP A 75 -0.65 12.37 1.47
N TYR A 76 -0.03 11.21 1.64
CA TYR A 76 0.65 10.45 0.58
C TYR A 76 0.44 8.95 0.71
N ILE A 77 0.40 8.23 -0.40
CA ILE A 77 0.24 6.76 -0.41
C ILE A 77 1.46 6.08 -1.00
N ALA A 78 1.91 5.01 -0.34
CA ALA A 78 2.87 4.06 -0.86
C ALA A 78 2.25 2.67 -1.01
N ILE A 79 2.58 1.97 -2.10
CA ILE A 79 2.08 0.62 -2.40
C ILE A 79 3.27 -0.34 -2.55
N PRO A 80 3.56 -1.23 -1.58
CA PRO A 80 4.67 -2.19 -1.68
C PRO A 80 4.33 -3.38 -2.58
N CYS A 81 3.86 -3.13 -3.81
CA CYS A 81 3.50 -4.18 -4.76
C CYS A 81 3.70 -3.70 -6.22
N ASN A 82 4.61 -4.35 -6.95
CA ASN A 82 4.92 -3.96 -8.33
C ASN A 82 3.73 -4.16 -9.28
N THR A 83 3.05 -5.31 -9.20
CA THR A 83 1.92 -5.63 -10.08
C THR A 83 0.69 -4.77 -9.80
N ALA A 84 0.53 -4.27 -8.57
CA ALA A 84 -0.55 -3.35 -8.24
C ALA A 84 -0.45 -2.03 -9.01
N HIS A 85 0.76 -1.49 -9.21
CA HIS A 85 0.95 -0.25 -9.98
C HIS A 85 0.58 -0.40 -11.45
N TYR A 86 0.76 -1.59 -12.04
CA TYR A 86 0.29 -1.86 -13.40
C TYR A 86 -1.24 -1.78 -13.48
N VAL A 87 -1.92 -2.34 -12.48
CA VAL A 87 -3.38 -2.41 -12.44
C VAL A 87 -4.01 -1.05 -12.06
N GLU A 88 -3.36 -0.28 -11.17
CA GLU A 88 -3.80 1.04 -10.73
C GLU A 88 -3.79 2.07 -11.86
N LEU A 89 -2.73 2.12 -12.67
CA LEU A 89 -2.56 3.12 -13.75
C LEU A 89 -3.53 2.95 -14.92
N GLY A 90 -4.43 1.96 -14.87
CA GLY A 90 -5.40 1.69 -15.93
C GLY A 90 -4.75 1.31 -17.26
N LEU A 91 -3.47 0.91 -17.24
CA LEU A 91 -2.72 0.42 -18.40
C LEU A 91 -3.25 -0.97 -18.77
N LYS A 92 -4.36 -1.01 -19.51
CA LYS A 92 -4.77 -2.15 -20.32
C LYS A 92 -4.60 -1.82 -21.79
#